data_AF-A0A417CKF0-F1
#
_entry.id   AF-A0A417CKF0-F1
#
_cell.length_a   1.000
_cell.length_b   1.000
_cell.length_c   1.000
_cell.angle_alpha   90.00
_cell.angle_beta   90.00
_cell.angle_gamma   90.00
#
_symmetry.space_group_name_H-M   'P 1'
#
loop_
_entity.id
_entity.type
_entity.pdbx_description
1 polymer ?
#
loop_
_entity_poly.entity_id
_entity_poly.type
_entity_poly.pdbx_seq_one_letter_code
_entity_poly.pdbx_strand_id
1 'polypeptide(L)'
;MDRAQFMKQLERLLSDISEAEKQEALAYYNSYFDEAGPENEASVIRELGSPGKVAAIIKADLDESNEEYAQYTENGYEDLRENKASYMPEIRQRDGEHAGKTDRIHRGYRPKEKGSNSRFILILIALVFLSPFIITAASGVFSILLVVILFPFLAIFVSGVVAFAFIVAACACISVGVGTLVTNTAVGLLVMGIGCFLFALGILFCILTGWLGSTIFPWILRKVTDFFQKIVYRNKKEEQA
;
A
#
# COMPACT_ATOMS: atom_id res chain seq x y z
N MET A 1 -22.24 16.02 22.74
CA MET A 1 -22.75 14.90 23.55
C MET A 1 -21.64 14.53 24.51
N ASP A 2 -21.96 14.35 25.79
CA ASP A 2 -20.98 13.90 26.79
C ASP A 2 -20.96 12.35 26.88
N ARG A 3 -19.97 11.79 27.60
CA ARG A 3 -19.83 10.35 27.80
C ARG A 3 -21.10 9.71 28.37
N ALA A 4 -21.71 10.35 29.38
CA ALA A 4 -22.90 9.82 30.05
C ALA A 4 -24.10 9.72 29.09
N GLN A 5 -24.28 10.71 28.23
CA GLN A 5 -25.28 10.72 27.17
C GLN A 5 -24.98 9.67 26.09
N PHE A 6 -23.71 9.50 25.71
CA PHE A 6 -23.28 8.47 24.76
C PHE A 6 -23.66 7.07 25.26
N MET A 7 -23.25 6.74 26.48
CA MET A 7 -23.47 5.41 27.07
C MET A 7 -24.95 5.12 27.31
N LYS A 8 -25.72 6.11 27.78
CA LYS A 8 -27.18 5.95 27.96
C LYS A 8 -27.92 5.70 26.64
N GLN A 9 -27.47 6.33 25.55
CA GLN A 9 -28.04 6.07 24.23
C GLN A 9 -27.62 4.71 23.70
N LEU A 10 -26.37 4.31 23.89
CA LEU A 10 -25.86 3.00 23.50
C LEU A 10 -26.62 1.87 24.21
N GLU A 11 -26.79 1.97 25.53
CA GLU A 11 -27.57 1.00 26.33
C GLU A 11 -28.99 0.83 25.79
N ARG A 12 -29.67 1.95 25.47
CA ARG A 12 -31.03 1.91 24.92
C ARG A 12 -31.08 1.25 23.54
N LEU A 13 -30.06 1.44 22.71
CA LEU A 13 -29.97 0.84 21.38
C LEU A 13 -29.64 -0.65 21.44
N LEU A 14 -29.03 -1.10 22.54
CA LEU A 14 -28.70 -2.50 22.82
C LEU A 14 -29.78 -3.22 23.65
N SER A 15 -31.00 -2.66 23.76
CA SER A 15 -32.11 -3.34 24.46
C SER A 15 -32.58 -4.63 23.80
N ASP A 16 -32.21 -4.83 22.53
CA ASP A 16 -32.70 -5.94 21.71
C ASP A 16 -31.79 -7.19 21.78
N ILE A 17 -30.66 -7.12 22.49
CA ILE A 17 -29.70 -8.22 22.67
C ILE A 17 -29.74 -8.77 24.10
N SER A 18 -29.05 -9.87 24.38
CA SER A 18 -29.08 -10.48 25.72
C SER A 18 -28.46 -9.56 26.77
N GLU A 19 -28.93 -9.67 28.02
CA GLU A 19 -28.41 -8.86 29.14
C GLU A 19 -26.90 -9.04 29.35
N ALA A 20 -26.38 -10.24 29.10
CA ALA A 20 -24.96 -10.54 29.21
C ALA A 20 -24.13 -9.78 28.16
N GLU A 21 -24.49 -9.88 26.88
CA GLU A 21 -23.79 -9.22 25.77
C GLU A 21 -23.88 -7.68 25.88
N LYS A 22 -25.03 -7.17 26.32
CA LYS A 22 -25.22 -5.74 26.58
C LYS A 22 -24.29 -5.25 27.68
N GLN A 23 -24.19 -5.98 28.81
CA GLN A 23 -23.29 -5.60 29.90
C GLN A 23 -21.83 -5.65 29.48
N GLU A 24 -21.44 -6.67 28.72
CA GLU A 24 -20.08 -6.83 28.19
C GLU A 24 -19.71 -5.69 27.23
N ALA A 25 -20.58 -5.39 26.27
CA ALA A 25 -20.35 -4.30 25.32
C ALA A 25 -20.27 -2.94 26.04
N LEU A 26 -21.18 -2.66 26.98
CA LEU A 26 -21.14 -1.42 27.75
C LEU A 26 -19.89 -1.33 28.64
N ALA A 27 -19.41 -2.44 29.20
CA ALA A 27 -18.18 -2.49 29.98
C ALA A 27 -16.95 -2.18 29.11
N TYR A 28 -16.87 -2.76 27.91
CA TYR A 28 -15.78 -2.51 26.95
C TYR A 28 -15.68 -1.04 26.54
N TYR A 29 -16.81 -0.41 26.20
CA TYR A 29 -16.78 1.00 25.82
C TYR A 29 -16.53 1.90 27.03
N ASN A 30 -16.98 1.53 28.23
CA ASN A 30 -16.63 2.26 29.45
C ASN A 30 -15.12 2.25 29.72
N SER A 31 -14.46 1.08 29.64
CA SER A 31 -13.01 1.00 29.83
C SER A 31 -12.26 1.81 28.78
N TYR A 32 -12.75 1.84 27.54
CA TYR A 32 -12.15 2.66 26.48
C TYR A 32 -12.24 4.17 26.78
N PHE A 33 -13.36 4.64 27.33
CA PHE A 33 -13.47 6.02 27.80
C PHE A 33 -12.59 6.30 29.02
N ASP A 34 -12.47 5.34 29.94
CA ASP A 34 -11.62 5.47 31.13
C ASP A 34 -10.12 5.53 30.77
N GLU A 35 -9.68 4.75 29.78
CA GLU A 35 -8.31 4.77 29.26
C GLU A 35 -7.95 6.08 28.57
N ALA A 36 -8.91 6.70 27.88
CA ALA A 36 -8.69 8.00 27.23
C ALA A 36 -8.53 9.15 28.25
N GLY A 37 -9.15 9.02 29.42
CA GLY A 37 -9.17 10.04 30.46
C GLY A 37 -10.19 11.16 30.19
N PRO A 38 -10.61 11.88 31.25
CA PRO A 38 -11.69 12.88 31.19
C PRO A 38 -11.40 14.03 30.21
N GLU A 39 -10.13 14.36 29.99
CA GLU A 39 -9.67 15.37 29.02
C GLU A 39 -9.89 14.98 27.55
N ASN A 40 -9.98 13.67 27.23
CA ASN A 40 -10.05 13.18 25.84
C ASN A 40 -11.40 12.57 25.45
N GLU A 41 -12.41 12.55 26.34
CA GLU A 41 -13.73 11.97 26.06
C GLU A 41 -14.39 12.58 24.81
N ALA A 42 -14.23 13.89 24.59
CA ALA A 42 -14.77 14.57 23.41
C ALA A 42 -14.08 14.14 22.10
N SER A 43 -12.81 13.71 22.17
CA SER A 43 -12.08 13.15 21.04
C SER A 43 -12.57 11.74 20.75
N VAL A 44 -12.72 10.92 21.79
CA VAL A 44 -13.23 9.54 21.68
C VAL A 44 -14.63 9.51 21.05
N ILE A 45 -15.54 10.39 21.46
CA ILE A 45 -16.90 10.45 20.88
C ILE A 45 -16.84 10.77 19.38
N ARG A 46 -15.88 11.60 18.94
CA ARG A 46 -15.71 11.94 17.52
C ARG A 46 -15.19 10.75 16.71
N GLU A 47 -14.30 9.96 17.31
CA GLU A 47 -13.71 8.77 16.72
C GLU A 47 -14.72 7.62 16.62
N LEU A 48 -15.44 7.34 17.71
CA LEU A 48 -16.51 6.34 17.75
C LEU A 48 -17.71 6.72 16.86
N GLY A 49 -17.98 8.01 16.70
CA GLY A 49 -19.08 8.52 15.90
C GLY A 49 -20.40 8.53 16.68
N SER A 50 -21.49 8.05 16.08
CA SER A 50 -22.80 8.01 16.75
C SER A 50 -23.01 6.72 17.55
N PRO A 51 -23.70 6.75 18.71
CA PRO A 51 -24.08 5.54 19.45
C PRO A 51 -24.84 4.52 18.59
N GLY A 52 -25.62 5.01 17.61
CA GLY A 52 -26.32 4.18 16.63
C GLY A 52 -25.37 3.35 15.76
N LYS A 53 -24.26 3.94 15.32
CA LYS A 53 -23.23 3.25 14.53
C LYS A 53 -22.55 2.16 15.36
N VAL A 54 -22.21 2.48 16.61
CA VAL A 54 -21.59 1.53 17.53
C VAL A 54 -22.53 0.36 17.85
N ALA A 55 -23.80 0.65 18.14
CA ALA A 55 -24.81 -0.38 18.38
C ALA A 55 -25.01 -1.32 17.18
N ALA A 56 -24.97 -0.77 15.95
CA ALA A 56 -25.08 -1.59 14.74
C ALA A 56 -23.87 -2.51 14.54
N ILE A 57 -22.66 -2.05 14.87
CA ILE A 57 -21.43 -2.87 14.80
C ILE A 57 -21.50 -4.02 15.82
N ILE A 58 -21.86 -3.72 17.07
CA ILE A 58 -22.00 -4.74 18.12
C ILE A 58 -23.03 -5.81 17.70
N LYS A 59 -24.20 -5.39 17.21
CA LYS A 59 -25.24 -6.33 16.77
C LYS A 59 -24.79 -7.19 15.60
N ALA A 60 -24.05 -6.61 14.64
CA ALA A 60 -23.53 -7.36 13.50
C ALA A 60 -22.47 -8.40 13.91
N ASP A 61 -21.60 -8.07 14.87
CA ASP A 61 -20.57 -8.97 15.39
C ASP A 61 -21.18 -10.15 16.19
N LEU A 62 -22.25 -9.87 16.95
CA LEU A 62 -23.04 -10.89 17.63
C LEU A 62 -23.82 -11.79 16.65
N ASP A 63 -24.29 -11.25 15.52
CA ASP A 63 -24.91 -12.04 14.46
C ASP A 63 -23.88 -12.90 13.71
N GLU A 64 -22.68 -12.37 13.43
CA GLU A 64 -21.61 -13.07 12.72
C GLU A 64 -21.01 -14.21 13.56
N SER A 65 -20.77 -13.97 14.86
CA SER A 65 -20.42 -15.04 15.79
C SER A 65 -21.52 -16.09 15.92
N ASN A 66 -22.79 -15.70 15.76
CA ASN A 66 -23.93 -16.62 15.69
C ASN A 66 -24.01 -17.45 14.39
N GLU A 67 -23.46 -16.97 13.29
CA GLU A 67 -23.33 -17.72 12.03
C GLU A 67 -22.11 -18.67 12.02
N GLU A 68 -21.08 -18.40 12.83
CA GLU A 68 -19.88 -19.24 12.96
C GLU A 68 -20.17 -20.66 13.52
N TYR A 69 -21.34 -20.86 14.12
CA TYR A 69 -21.81 -22.16 14.62
C TYR A 69 -22.40 -23.09 13.54
N ALA A 70 -22.52 -22.62 12.29
CA ALA A 70 -22.95 -23.43 11.16
C ALA A 70 -21.74 -23.82 10.31
N GLN A 71 -21.29 -25.08 10.43
CA GLN A 71 -20.13 -25.58 9.69
C GLN A 71 -20.54 -26.60 8.62
N TYR A 72 -19.94 -26.47 7.44
CA TYR A 72 -19.99 -27.51 6.43
C TYR A 72 -18.95 -28.58 6.76
N THR A 73 -19.42 -29.76 7.16
CA THR A 73 -18.59 -30.94 7.36
C THR A 73 -18.70 -31.86 6.13
N GLU A 74 -17.82 -32.83 6.00
CA GLU A 74 -17.86 -33.83 4.91
C GLU A 74 -19.19 -34.62 4.89
N ASN A 75 -19.93 -34.61 6.00
CA ASN A 75 -21.23 -35.26 6.15
C ASN A 75 -22.43 -34.35 5.87
N GLY A 76 -22.22 -33.08 5.50
CA GLY A 76 -23.29 -32.12 5.17
C GLY A 76 -23.28 -30.85 6.04
N TYR A 77 -24.44 -30.18 6.09
CA TYR A 77 -24.63 -28.97 6.89
C TYR A 77 -24.87 -29.37 8.35
N GLU A 78 -23.99 -29.01 9.28
CA GLU A 78 -24.24 -29.15 10.72
C GLU A 78 -24.44 -27.78 11.36
N ASP A 79 -25.61 -27.58 11.96
CA ASP A 79 -25.94 -26.43 12.78
C ASP A 79 -25.70 -26.79 14.27
N LEU A 80 -24.60 -26.31 14.84
CA LEU A 80 -24.21 -26.62 16.22
C LEU A 80 -25.13 -25.95 17.26
N ARG A 81 -26.09 -25.10 16.84
CA ARG A 81 -27.07 -24.46 17.74
C ARG A 81 -28.06 -25.47 18.32
N GLU A 82 -28.41 -26.53 17.57
CA GLU A 82 -29.33 -27.57 18.04
C GLU A 82 -28.72 -28.38 19.19
N ASN A 83 -27.39 -28.54 19.21
CA ASN A 83 -26.68 -29.30 20.24
C ASN A 83 -26.58 -28.54 21.58
N LYS A 84 -26.50 -27.20 21.56
CA LYS A 84 -26.35 -26.40 22.79
C LYS A 84 -27.64 -26.33 23.63
N ALA A 85 -28.81 -26.61 23.04
CA ALA A 85 -30.06 -26.78 23.78
C ALA A 85 -30.07 -28.04 24.68
N SER A 86 -29.12 -28.96 24.50
CA SER A 86 -28.97 -30.18 25.31
C SER A 86 -28.31 -29.93 26.69
N TYR A 87 -27.76 -28.73 26.93
CA TYR A 87 -27.11 -28.37 28.20
C TYR A 87 -27.69 -27.09 28.80
N MET A 88 -28.98 -27.08 29.10
CA MET A 88 -29.57 -26.11 30.05
C MET A 88 -30.33 -26.87 31.13
N PRO A 89 -30.01 -26.68 32.43
CA PRO A 89 -30.80 -27.24 33.50
C PRO A 89 -32.16 -26.52 33.54
N GLU A 90 -33.23 -27.31 33.54
CA GLU A 90 -34.62 -26.85 33.63
C GLU A 90 -34.82 -25.92 34.84
N ILE A 91 -35.09 -24.64 34.60
CA ILE A 91 -35.80 -23.82 35.59
C ILE A 91 -37.29 -23.95 35.30
N ARG A 92 -37.95 -24.74 36.15
CA ARG A 92 -39.40 -24.88 36.23
C ARG A 92 -40.06 -23.51 36.42
N GLN A 93 -40.92 -23.13 35.49
CA GLN A 93 -42.07 -22.27 35.79
C GLN A 93 -43.24 -22.51 34.82
N ARG A 94 -44.15 -23.36 35.32
CA ARG A 94 -45.62 -23.28 35.30
C ARG A 94 -46.35 -22.46 34.23
N ASP A 95 -47.38 -23.14 33.72
CA ASP A 95 -48.68 -22.68 33.21
C ASP A 95 -48.77 -22.21 31.74
N GLY A 96 -49.59 -22.92 30.94
CA GLY A 96 -50.09 -22.40 29.66
C GLY A 96 -50.27 -23.44 28.56
N GLU A 97 -51.37 -24.17 28.62
CA GLU A 97 -51.99 -24.89 27.49
C GLU A 97 -52.19 -23.93 26.30
N HIS A 98 -51.97 -24.35 25.04
CA HIS A 98 -52.80 -24.06 23.85
C HIS A 98 -52.20 -24.64 22.54
N ALA A 99 -53.11 -25.15 21.73
CA ALA A 99 -52.93 -25.93 20.51
C ALA A 99 -52.40 -25.14 19.30
N GLY A 100 -51.84 -25.85 18.31
CA GLY A 100 -51.52 -25.25 17.01
C GLY A 100 -50.88 -26.19 16.01
N LYS A 101 -51.69 -27.01 15.35
CA LYS A 101 -51.31 -27.79 14.16
C LYS A 101 -51.51 -26.88 12.93
N THR A 102 -50.45 -26.51 12.20
CA THR A 102 -50.57 -26.07 10.80
C THR A 102 -49.27 -26.15 10.03
N ASP A 103 -49.39 -26.84 8.89
CA ASP A 103 -48.80 -26.57 7.57
C ASP A 103 -47.30 -26.33 7.41
N ARG A 104 -46.72 -27.39 6.84
CA ARG A 104 -45.58 -27.35 5.92
C ARG A 104 -45.88 -26.38 4.78
N ILE A 105 -45.31 -25.18 4.83
CA ILE A 105 -45.07 -24.39 3.63
C ILE A 105 -43.57 -24.24 3.46
N HIS A 106 -43.06 -24.99 2.49
CA HIS A 106 -41.80 -24.74 1.82
C HIS A 106 -41.77 -23.29 1.33
N ARG A 107 -41.17 -22.40 2.12
CA ARG A 107 -40.81 -21.07 1.63
C ARG A 107 -39.43 -21.20 1.00
N GLY A 108 -39.42 -21.27 -0.33
CA GLY A 108 -38.20 -21.29 -1.12
C GLY A 108 -37.25 -20.19 -0.67
N TYR A 109 -36.03 -20.61 -0.33
CA TYR A 109 -34.92 -19.71 -0.09
C TYR A 109 -34.60 -19.02 -1.41
N ARG A 110 -35.05 -17.77 -1.55
CA ARG A 110 -34.57 -16.87 -2.59
C ARG A 110 -33.11 -16.60 -2.23
N PRO A 111 -32.11 -16.95 -3.05
CA PRO A 111 -30.75 -16.50 -2.80
C PRO A 111 -30.80 -14.98 -2.90
N LYS A 112 -30.80 -14.30 -1.75
CA LYS A 112 -30.49 -12.88 -1.75
C LYS A 112 -29.00 -12.86 -2.07
N GLU A 113 -28.65 -12.39 -3.25
CA GLU A 113 -27.26 -12.16 -3.65
C GLU A 113 -26.55 -11.48 -2.47
N LYS A 114 -25.66 -12.24 -1.84
CA LYS A 114 -24.73 -11.76 -0.83
C LYS A 114 -23.94 -10.68 -1.54
N GLY A 115 -24.30 -9.43 -1.29
CA GLY A 115 -23.67 -8.26 -1.88
C GLY A 115 -22.17 -8.39 -1.65
N SER A 116 -21.48 -8.67 -2.76
CA SER A 116 -20.08 -8.59 -3.18
C SER A 116 -18.91 -8.35 -2.20
N ASN A 117 -19.14 -8.14 -0.90
CA ASN A 117 -18.15 -7.62 0.03
C ASN A 117 -17.15 -8.67 0.52
N SER A 118 -17.50 -9.97 0.57
CA SER A 118 -16.49 -11.00 0.89
C SER A 118 -15.49 -11.18 -0.26
N ARG A 119 -15.92 -10.98 -1.51
CA ARG A 119 -15.02 -10.91 -2.67
C ARG A 119 -14.14 -9.68 -2.58
N PHE A 120 -14.68 -8.53 -2.16
CA PHE A 120 -13.88 -7.33 -1.95
C PHE A 120 -12.83 -7.48 -0.84
N ILE A 121 -13.17 -8.11 0.30
CA ILE A 121 -12.22 -8.33 1.40
C ILE A 121 -11.12 -9.32 0.97
N LEU A 122 -11.49 -10.41 0.29
CA LEU A 122 -10.51 -11.36 -0.28
C LEU A 122 -9.63 -10.70 -1.35
N ILE A 123 -10.21 -9.85 -2.21
CA ILE A 123 -9.45 -9.04 -3.18
C ILE A 123 -8.55 -8.05 -2.46
N LEU A 124 -8.96 -7.44 -1.34
CA LEU A 124 -8.19 -6.44 -0.61
C LEU A 124 -6.98 -7.05 0.11
N ILE A 125 -7.16 -8.22 0.74
CA ILE A 125 -6.06 -8.99 1.37
C ILE A 125 -5.12 -9.56 0.29
N ALA A 126 -5.67 -10.12 -0.79
CA ALA A 126 -4.88 -10.58 -1.93
C ALA A 126 -4.12 -9.41 -2.57
N LEU A 127 -4.72 -8.23 -2.69
CA LEU A 127 -4.10 -7.02 -3.22
C LEU A 127 -3.02 -6.46 -2.29
N VAL A 128 -3.13 -6.63 -0.98
CA VAL A 128 -2.06 -6.28 -0.02
C VAL A 128 -0.86 -7.22 -0.15
N PHE A 129 -1.08 -8.52 -0.36
CA PHE A 129 0.00 -9.49 -0.57
C PHE A 129 0.58 -9.47 -2.00
N LEU A 130 -0.25 -9.21 -3.01
CA LEU A 130 0.19 -9.01 -4.40
C LEU A 130 0.72 -7.60 -4.65
N SER A 131 0.41 -6.59 -3.83
CA SER A 131 0.91 -5.21 -3.95
C SER A 131 2.43 -5.14 -4.10
N PRO A 132 3.23 -5.75 -3.21
CA PRO A 132 4.68 -5.74 -3.36
C PRO A 132 5.13 -6.53 -4.59
N PHE A 133 4.38 -7.56 -5.02
CA PHE A 133 4.68 -8.43 -6.17
C PHE A 133 4.27 -7.82 -7.53
N ILE A 134 3.18 -7.06 -7.61
CA ILE A 134 2.72 -6.35 -8.80
C ILE A 134 3.60 -5.13 -9.03
N ILE A 135 3.99 -4.41 -7.96
CA ILE A 135 4.96 -3.31 -8.07
C ILE A 135 6.32 -3.85 -8.53
N THR A 136 6.79 -4.98 -8.00
CA THR A 136 8.07 -5.57 -8.46
C THR A 136 7.97 -6.21 -9.85
N ALA A 137 6.90 -6.94 -10.18
CA ALA A 137 6.73 -7.59 -11.50
C ALA A 137 6.40 -6.61 -12.64
N ALA A 138 5.61 -5.55 -12.39
CA ALA A 138 5.35 -4.50 -13.38
C ALA A 138 6.54 -3.54 -13.54
N SER A 139 7.43 -3.45 -12.54
CA SER A 139 8.61 -2.56 -12.60
C SER A 139 9.72 -3.08 -13.50
N GLY A 140 9.77 -4.35 -13.90
CA GLY A 140 10.90 -4.88 -14.67
C GLY A 140 11.22 -4.07 -15.93
N VAL A 141 10.19 -3.78 -16.74
CA VAL A 141 10.33 -2.97 -17.95
C VAL A 141 10.55 -1.50 -17.62
N PHE A 142 9.91 -0.98 -16.57
CA PHE A 142 10.03 0.42 -16.15
C PHE A 142 11.43 0.73 -15.59
N SER A 143 12.03 -0.20 -14.85
CA SER A 143 13.39 -0.13 -14.31
C SER A 143 14.42 -0.19 -15.43
N ILE A 144 14.26 -1.08 -16.41
CA ILE A 144 15.13 -1.12 -17.60
C ILE A 144 15.02 0.20 -18.37
N LEU A 145 13.81 0.71 -18.56
CA LEU A 145 13.57 1.99 -19.23
C LEU A 145 14.22 3.17 -18.48
N LEU A 146 14.04 3.22 -17.16
CA LEU A 146 14.63 4.24 -16.31
C LEU A 146 16.15 4.19 -16.37
N VAL A 147 16.76 3.01 -16.28
CA VAL A 147 18.21 2.82 -16.42
C VAL A 147 18.68 3.27 -17.81
N VAL A 148 17.99 2.90 -18.88
CA VAL A 148 18.36 3.28 -20.26
C VAL A 148 18.29 4.80 -20.47
N ILE A 149 17.36 5.49 -19.82
CA ILE A 149 17.22 6.95 -19.90
C ILE A 149 18.23 7.65 -18.98
N LEU A 150 18.48 7.11 -17.78
CA LEU A 150 19.33 7.72 -16.76
C LEU A 150 20.83 7.48 -17.02
N PHE A 151 21.18 6.33 -17.60
CA PHE A 151 22.56 5.96 -17.92
C PHE A 151 23.31 7.02 -18.76
N PRO A 152 22.76 7.53 -19.88
CA PRO A 152 23.44 8.59 -20.63
C PRO A 152 23.54 9.90 -19.83
N PHE A 153 22.55 10.23 -19.00
CA PHE A 153 22.60 11.42 -18.14
C PHE A 153 23.71 11.32 -17.08
N LEU A 154 23.84 10.15 -16.44
CA LEU A 154 24.90 9.87 -15.48
C LEU A 154 26.28 9.89 -16.14
N ALA A 155 26.42 9.30 -17.34
CA ALA A 155 27.68 9.29 -18.08
C ALA A 155 28.14 10.71 -18.44
N ILE A 156 27.22 11.59 -18.86
CA ILE A 156 27.51 13.01 -19.13
C ILE A 156 27.90 13.73 -17.83
N PHE A 157 27.17 13.49 -16.73
CA PHE A 157 27.47 14.11 -15.44
C PHE A 157 28.86 13.72 -14.92
N VAL A 158 29.17 12.42 -14.90
CA VAL A 158 30.48 11.90 -14.47
C VAL A 158 31.59 12.44 -15.38
N SER A 159 31.40 12.42 -16.70
CA SER A 159 32.37 12.99 -17.63
C SER A 159 32.60 14.48 -17.39
N GLY A 160 31.55 15.25 -17.10
CA GLY A 160 31.64 16.66 -16.74
C GLY A 160 32.45 16.90 -15.47
N VAL A 161 32.24 16.10 -14.42
CA VAL A 161 33.02 16.18 -13.16
C VAL A 161 34.49 15.84 -13.41
N VAL A 162 34.76 14.78 -14.18
CA VAL A 162 36.13 14.37 -14.53
C VAL A 162 36.84 15.46 -15.33
N ALA A 163 36.17 16.04 -16.32
CA ALA A 163 36.73 17.13 -17.11
C ALA A 163 37.00 18.38 -16.27
N PHE A 164 36.10 18.73 -15.35
CA PHE A 164 36.31 19.83 -14.42
C PHE A 164 37.56 19.59 -13.57
N ALA A 165 37.76 18.37 -13.06
CA ALA A 165 38.96 18.00 -12.31
C ALA A 165 40.23 18.15 -13.16
N PHE A 166 40.21 17.74 -14.44
CA PHE A 166 41.34 17.94 -15.35
C PHE A 166 41.65 19.41 -15.61
N ILE A 167 40.63 20.27 -15.72
CA ILE A 167 40.82 21.71 -15.89
C ILE A 167 41.48 22.32 -14.65
N VAL A 168 40.99 21.96 -13.45
CA VAL A 168 41.57 22.43 -12.18
C VAL A 168 43.02 21.96 -12.03
N ALA A 169 43.30 20.70 -12.35
CA ALA A 169 44.66 20.16 -12.34
C ALA A 169 45.57 20.87 -13.34
N ALA A 170 45.10 21.14 -14.55
CA ALA A 170 45.85 21.89 -15.56
C ALA A 170 46.18 23.32 -15.08
N CYS A 171 45.22 24.03 -14.48
CA CYS A 171 45.46 25.35 -13.90
C CYS A 171 46.53 25.30 -12.79
N ALA A 172 46.47 24.30 -11.91
CA ALA A 172 47.47 24.10 -10.86
C ALA A 172 48.86 23.82 -11.45
N CYS A 173 48.97 22.93 -12.44
CA CYS A 173 50.22 22.64 -13.13
C CYS A 173 50.81 23.88 -13.81
N ILE A 174 49.99 24.69 -14.47
CA ILE A 174 50.45 25.95 -15.10
C ILE A 174 50.99 26.90 -14.02
N SER A 175 50.29 27.04 -12.89
CA SER A 175 50.69 27.90 -11.77
C SER A 175 52.05 27.49 -11.18
N VAL A 176 52.24 26.19 -10.92
CA VAL A 176 53.51 25.63 -10.43
C VAL A 176 54.60 25.71 -11.50
N GLY A 177 54.24 25.53 -12.76
CA GLY A 177 55.13 25.68 -13.92
C GLY A 177 55.78 27.07 -13.97
N VAL A 178 55.00 28.14 -13.79
CA VAL A 178 55.53 29.52 -13.77
C VAL A 178 56.54 29.71 -12.63
N GLY A 179 56.23 29.20 -11.43
CA GLY A 179 57.15 29.31 -10.29
C GLY A 179 58.47 28.58 -10.49
N THR A 180 58.43 27.42 -11.17
CA THR A 180 59.63 26.60 -11.43
C THR A 180 60.49 27.11 -12.59
N LEU A 181 59.98 28.01 -13.45
CA LEU A 181 60.78 28.67 -14.50
C LEU A 181 61.95 29.48 -13.95
N VAL A 182 61.81 30.03 -12.74
CA VAL A 182 62.84 30.85 -12.08
C VAL A 182 64.01 29.98 -11.61
N THR A 183 63.73 28.76 -11.17
CA THR A 183 64.75 27.82 -10.67
C THR A 183 65.36 26.97 -11.77
N ASN A 184 64.54 26.50 -12.71
CA ASN A 184 64.97 25.59 -13.76
C ASN A 184 64.00 25.70 -14.96
N THR A 185 64.38 26.49 -15.96
CA THR A 185 63.55 26.81 -17.12
C THR A 185 63.07 25.55 -17.84
N ALA A 186 63.90 24.51 -17.94
CA ALA A 186 63.54 23.26 -18.62
C ALA A 186 62.40 22.51 -17.90
N VAL A 187 62.45 22.44 -16.57
CA VAL A 187 61.41 21.76 -15.76
C VAL A 187 60.09 22.54 -15.81
N GLY A 188 60.15 23.87 -15.70
CA GLY A 188 58.95 24.71 -15.79
C GLY A 188 58.24 24.58 -17.13
N LEU A 189 58.98 24.53 -18.24
CA LEU A 189 58.42 24.36 -19.59
C LEU A 189 57.81 22.97 -19.79
N LEU A 190 58.42 21.92 -19.22
CA LEU A 190 57.88 20.56 -19.23
C LEU A 190 56.55 20.50 -18.46
N VAL A 191 56.52 21.05 -17.24
CA VAL A 191 55.31 21.05 -16.39
C VAL A 191 54.17 21.87 -17.02
N MET A 192 54.47 23.01 -17.63
CA MET A 192 53.49 23.77 -18.42
C MET A 192 52.98 22.97 -19.62
N GLY A 193 53.87 22.27 -20.34
CA GLY A 193 53.50 21.40 -21.45
C GLY A 193 52.52 20.29 -21.04
N ILE A 194 52.80 19.61 -19.92
CA ILE A 194 51.90 18.59 -19.36
C ILE A 194 50.54 19.20 -19.01
N GLY A 195 50.52 20.38 -18.39
CA GLY A 195 49.28 21.10 -18.08
C GLY A 195 48.43 21.38 -19.33
N CYS A 196 49.04 21.86 -20.40
CA CYS A 196 48.36 22.10 -21.69
C CYS A 196 47.84 20.80 -22.32
N PHE A 197 48.60 19.70 -22.26
CA PHE A 197 48.15 18.40 -22.74
C PHE A 197 46.95 17.88 -21.95
N LEU A 198 46.97 17.97 -20.61
CA LEU A 198 45.84 17.57 -19.76
C LEU A 198 44.58 18.40 -20.03
N PHE A 199 44.75 19.70 -20.26
CA PHE A 199 43.64 20.59 -20.61
C PHE A 199 43.03 20.22 -21.97
N ALA A 200 43.87 20.01 -22.99
CA ALA A 200 43.42 19.59 -24.32
C ALA A 200 42.73 18.22 -24.27
N LEU A 201 43.27 17.27 -23.50
CA LEU A 201 42.69 15.94 -23.32
C LEU A 201 41.34 16.01 -22.61
N GLY A 202 41.21 16.85 -21.57
CA GLY A 202 39.95 17.06 -20.86
C GLY A 202 38.85 17.64 -21.76
N ILE A 203 39.17 18.61 -22.60
CA ILE A 203 38.23 19.17 -23.59
C ILE A 203 37.87 18.14 -24.65
N LEU A 204 38.85 17.38 -25.15
CA LEU A 204 38.59 16.31 -26.11
C LEU A 204 37.62 15.27 -25.54
N PHE A 205 37.79 14.86 -24.28
CA PHE A 205 36.88 13.96 -23.59
C PHE A 205 35.48 14.56 -23.41
N CYS A 206 35.36 15.86 -23.14
CA CYS A 206 34.07 16.55 -23.11
C CYS A 206 33.37 16.50 -24.46
N ILE A 207 34.08 16.85 -25.53
CA ILE A 207 33.52 16.87 -26.89
C ILE A 207 33.14 15.46 -27.32
N LEU A 208 34.00 14.47 -27.05
CA LEU A 208 33.72 13.06 -27.35
C LEU A 208 32.48 12.58 -26.60
N THR A 209 32.36 12.89 -25.31
CA THR A 209 31.20 12.48 -24.50
C THR A 209 29.93 13.21 -24.94
N GLY A 210 30.02 14.51 -25.25
CA GLY A 210 28.92 15.30 -25.77
C GLY A 210 28.44 14.81 -27.13
N TRP A 211 29.36 14.52 -28.05
CA TRP A 211 29.07 13.97 -29.37
C TRP A 211 28.46 12.57 -29.28
N LEU A 212 29.01 11.72 -28.40
CA LEU A 212 28.50 10.38 -28.14
C LEU A 212 27.11 10.47 -27.50
N GLY A 213 26.90 11.37 -26.54
CA GLY A 213 25.61 11.67 -25.93
C GLY A 213 24.59 12.15 -26.95
N SER A 214 24.92 13.13 -27.79
CA SER A 214 24.02 13.67 -28.82
C SER A 214 23.70 12.68 -29.93
N THR A 215 24.57 11.69 -30.16
CA THR A 215 24.35 10.64 -31.18
C THR A 215 23.54 9.47 -30.60
N ILE A 216 23.89 9.03 -29.38
CA ILE A 216 23.24 7.91 -28.71
C ILE A 216 21.84 8.30 -28.21
N PHE A 217 21.65 9.52 -27.70
CA PHE A 217 20.37 9.98 -27.17
C PHE A 217 19.19 9.87 -28.16
N PRO A 218 19.26 10.42 -29.40
CA PRO A 218 18.17 10.28 -30.36
C PRO A 218 17.99 8.83 -30.83
N TRP A 219 19.07 8.03 -30.85
CA TRP A 219 18.99 6.61 -31.20
C TRP A 219 18.27 5.79 -30.12
N ILE A 220 18.58 6.04 -28.85
CA ILE A 220 17.90 5.43 -27.69
C ILE A 220 16.43 5.83 -27.67
N LEU A 221 16.11 7.12 -27.85
CA LEU A 221 14.73 7.60 -27.86
C LEU A 221 13.90 6.95 -28.96
N ARG A 222 14.46 6.80 -30.17
CA ARG A 222 13.80 6.06 -31.27
C ARG A 222 13.52 4.62 -30.87
N LYS A 223 14.52 3.93 -30.33
CA LYS A 223 14.39 2.51 -29.94
C LYS A 223 13.37 2.29 -28.82
N VAL A 224 13.30 3.21 -27.86
CA VAL A 224 12.29 3.23 -26.80
C VAL A 224 10.90 3.48 -27.39
N THR A 225 10.76 4.49 -28.25
CA THR A 225 9.47 4.84 -28.87
C THR A 225 8.94 3.71 -29.74
N ASP A 226 9.81 3.07 -30.53
CA ASP A 226 9.47 1.91 -31.36
C ASP A 226 9.02 0.71 -30.51
N PHE A 227 9.64 0.50 -29.34
CA PHE A 227 9.26 -0.55 -28.41
C PHE A 227 7.88 -0.29 -27.79
N PHE A 228 7.60 0.96 -27.37
CA PHE A 228 6.29 1.37 -26.87
C PHE A 228 5.22 1.25 -27.95
N GLN A 229 5.49 1.73 -29.17
CA GLN A 229 4.59 1.54 -30.29
C GLN A 229 4.34 0.06 -30.53
N LYS A 230 5.36 -0.78 -30.58
CA LYS A 230 5.20 -2.22 -30.78
C LYS A 230 4.36 -2.90 -29.70
N ILE A 231 4.50 -2.51 -28.43
CA ILE A 231 3.66 -3.02 -27.33
C ILE A 231 2.21 -2.53 -27.46
N VAL A 232 2.02 -1.23 -27.67
CA VAL A 232 0.68 -0.61 -27.75
C VAL A 232 -0.10 -1.10 -28.98
N TYR A 233 0.55 -1.24 -30.13
CA TYR A 233 -0.08 -1.75 -31.35
C TYR A 233 -0.31 -3.27 -31.32
N ARG A 234 0.44 -4.03 -30.51
CA ARG A 234 0.19 -5.47 -30.34
C ARG A 234 -1.12 -5.72 -29.59
N ASN A 235 -1.45 -4.90 -28.59
CA ASN A 235 -2.69 -5.03 -27.83
C ASN A 235 -3.96 -4.75 -28.66
N LYS A 236 -3.87 -3.85 -29.66
CA LYS A 236 -5.02 -3.53 -30.53
C LYS A 236 -5.42 -4.63 -31.52
N LYS A 237 -4.55 -5.63 -31.76
CA LYS A 237 -4.87 -6.75 -32.66
C LYS A 237 -5.62 -7.89 -31.95
N GLU A 238 -5.57 -7.95 -30.63
CA GLU A 238 -6.25 -8.98 -29.84
C GLU A 238 -7.72 -8.62 -29.52
N GLU A 239 -8.11 -7.35 -29.60
CA GLU A 239 -9.52 -6.92 -29.47
C GLU A 239 -10.35 -7.05 -30.76
N GLN A 240 -9.74 -7.43 -31.90
CA GLN A 240 -10.42 -7.57 -33.19
C GLN A 240 -10.44 -9.00 -33.74
N ALA A 241 -9.99 -9.99 -32.96
CA ALA A 241 -10.05 -11.42 -33.28
C ALA A 241 -10.98 -12.13 -32.30
#